data_AF-A0A3C0IPP2-F1
#
_entry.id   AF-A0A3C0IPP2-F1
#
_cell.length_a   1.000
_cell.length_b   1.000
_cell.length_c   1.000
_cell.angle_alpha   90.00
_cell.angle_beta   90.00
_cell.angle_gamma   90.00
#
_symmetry.space_group_name_H-M   'P 1'
#
loop_
_entity.id
_entity.type
_entity.pdbx_description
1 polymer ?
#
loop_
_entity_poly.entity_id
_entity_poly.type
_entity_poly.pdbx_seq_one_letter_code
_entity_poly.pdbx_strand_id
1 'polypeptide(L)'
;MQLYYWQSNMPFEYPFTISGGRTKTHQPALVVALQLGPFIGFGEAPAIAYYDVTVDSMIADIVAKQKMIEKFAFTEPGRYWHYLHHLLPKSPFLVCALDMAAWDLFGKMKGKLLYQLFDTTFEQHIVTDYTIGIDTIDAMVAKMKAKPWPIYKIKLGHSDDIAMVAALRQNTNAVFRVDANAGWTRDEAVVKIPQLAALGVELVEQPLAKDDWEGMAMLKALSPLPLIADESCVFEQDVAKCADYFHGINIKLTKCSGIT
;
A
#
# COMPACT_ATOMS: atom_id res chain seq x y z
N MET A 1 19.85 19.23 11.51
CA MET A 1 18.50 19.24 10.89
C MET A 1 17.48 19.35 12.01
N GLN A 2 16.35 20.03 11.83
CA GLN A 2 15.29 20.12 12.85
C GLN A 2 14.14 19.21 12.45
N LEU A 3 13.61 18.44 13.40
CA LEU A 3 12.47 17.55 13.19
C LEU A 3 11.21 18.14 13.83
N TYR A 4 10.15 18.25 13.04
CA TYR A 4 8.80 18.54 13.51
C TYR A 4 7.90 17.34 13.21
N TYR A 5 6.88 17.12 14.03
CA TYR A 5 5.89 16.08 13.78
C TYR A 5 4.54 16.44 14.40
N TRP A 6 3.48 15.92 13.80
CA TRP A 6 2.13 16.03 14.32
C TRP A 6 1.27 14.87 13.82
N GLN A 7 0.16 14.62 14.51
CA GLN A 7 -0.81 13.64 14.10
C GLN A 7 -1.85 14.28 13.18
N SER A 8 -2.22 13.55 12.12
CA SER A 8 -3.42 13.79 11.33
C SER A 8 -4.44 12.67 11.58
N ASN A 9 -5.73 12.99 11.41
CA ASN A 9 -6.80 12.00 11.48
C ASN A 9 -7.87 12.34 10.44
N MET A 10 -7.70 11.83 9.23
CA MET A 10 -8.53 12.22 8.08
C MET A 10 -9.80 11.37 8.02
N PRO A 11 -11.01 11.97 7.97
CA PRO A 11 -12.24 11.22 7.80
C PRO A 11 -12.36 10.67 6.37
N PHE A 12 -12.95 9.49 6.23
CA PHE A 12 -13.35 8.95 4.94
C PHE A 12 -14.75 9.44 4.57
N GLU A 13 -14.97 9.68 3.28
CA GLU A 13 -16.30 10.02 2.74
C GLU A 13 -17.31 8.88 2.98
N TYR A 14 -16.83 7.63 2.90
CA TYR A 14 -17.60 6.42 3.20
C TYR A 14 -16.79 5.48 4.10
N PRO A 15 -17.42 4.69 4.98
CA PRO A 15 -16.75 3.59 5.65
C PRO A 15 -16.04 2.68 4.64
N PHE A 16 -14.84 2.23 4.99
CA PHE A 16 -14.02 1.36 4.15
C PHE A 16 -13.74 0.05 4.87
N THR A 17 -14.36 -1.03 4.39
CA THR A 17 -14.24 -2.38 4.94
C THR A 17 -13.36 -3.24 4.05
N ILE A 18 -12.46 -4.00 4.67
CA ILE A 18 -11.64 -5.04 4.02
C ILE A 18 -11.94 -6.42 4.64
N SER A 19 -11.34 -7.47 4.07
CA SER A 19 -11.44 -8.85 4.57
C SER A 19 -11.21 -8.95 6.08
N GLY A 20 -11.98 -9.83 6.73
CA GLY A 20 -12.01 -10.00 8.19
C GLY A 20 -12.87 -8.97 8.94
N GLY A 21 -13.77 -8.24 8.25
CA GLY A 21 -14.73 -7.32 8.88
C GLY A 21 -14.11 -6.04 9.43
N ARG A 22 -12.90 -5.68 8.96
CA ARG A 22 -12.17 -4.50 9.45
C ARG A 22 -12.65 -3.26 8.72
N THR A 23 -13.51 -2.48 9.37
CA THR A 23 -14.03 -1.20 8.84
C THR A 23 -13.28 -0.01 9.42
N LYS A 24 -12.90 0.92 8.55
CA LYS A 24 -12.32 2.22 8.91
C LYS A 24 -13.26 3.36 8.50
N THR A 25 -13.39 4.36 9.36
CA THR A 25 -14.06 5.64 9.06
C THR A 25 -13.09 6.81 9.02
N HIS A 26 -11.88 6.62 9.54
CA HIS A 26 -10.81 7.61 9.57
C HIS A 26 -9.47 6.93 9.29
N GLN A 27 -8.49 7.72 8.85
CA GLN A 27 -7.10 7.31 8.72
C GLN A 27 -6.22 8.20 9.62
N PRO A 28 -5.82 7.68 10.81
CA PRO A 28 -4.79 8.30 11.60
C PRO A 28 -3.45 8.19 10.88
N ALA A 29 -2.65 9.24 10.87
CA ALA A 29 -1.30 9.21 10.36
C ALA A 29 -0.37 10.13 11.17
N LEU A 30 0.91 9.82 11.12
CA LEU A 30 1.98 10.69 11.58
C LEU A 30 2.52 11.45 10.39
N VAL A 31 2.52 12.78 10.49
CA VAL A 31 3.21 13.65 9.53
C VAL A 31 4.49 14.14 10.18
N VAL A 32 5.60 14.08 9.44
CA VAL A 32 6.90 14.58 9.86
C VAL A 32 7.39 15.65 8.90
N ALA A 33 8.13 16.62 9.42
CA ALA A 33 8.82 17.62 8.62
C ALA A 33 10.27 17.74 9.06
N LEU A 34 11.19 17.72 8.08
CA LEU A 34 12.61 17.89 8.27
C LEU A 34 13.04 19.24 7.71
N GLN A 35 13.63 20.09 8.56
CA GLN A 35 14.10 21.42 8.18
C GLN A 35 15.63 21.51 8.19
N LEU A 36 16.19 22.07 7.12
CA LEU A 36 17.60 22.41 7.01
C LEU A 36 17.77 23.78 6.34
N GLY A 37 18.17 24.79 7.12
CA GLY A 37 18.21 26.17 6.66
C GLY A 37 16.82 26.66 6.25
N PRO A 38 16.63 27.20 5.03
CA PRO A 38 15.33 27.68 4.56
C PRO A 38 14.44 26.56 3.98
N PHE A 39 14.95 25.34 3.84
CA PHE A 39 14.23 24.24 3.18
C PHE A 39 13.54 23.34 4.20
N ILE A 40 12.32 22.92 3.88
CA ILE A 40 11.51 22.00 4.69
C ILE A 40 10.98 20.90 3.77
N GLY A 41 11.23 19.64 4.11
CA GLY A 41 10.66 18.47 3.45
C GLY A 41 9.64 17.76 4.33
N PHE A 42 8.63 17.15 3.72
CA PHE A 42 7.52 16.49 4.42
C PHE A 42 7.41 15.02 4.07
N GLY A 43 6.96 14.23 5.04
CA GLY A 43 6.61 12.83 4.83
C GLY A 43 5.52 12.39 5.80
N GLU A 44 4.88 11.27 5.48
CA GLU A 44 3.71 10.79 6.20
C GLU A 44 3.75 9.26 6.36
N ALA A 45 3.29 8.74 7.50
CA ALA A 45 3.04 7.32 7.65
C ALA A 45 1.68 7.08 8.33
N PRO A 46 0.78 6.30 7.72
CA PRO A 46 -0.50 5.97 8.31
C PRO A 46 -0.34 4.95 9.44
N ALA A 47 -1.20 5.02 10.45
CA ALA A 47 -1.40 3.91 11.39
C ALA A 47 -2.11 2.76 10.68
N ILE A 48 -1.55 1.55 10.80
CA ILE A 48 -2.08 0.34 10.20
C ILE A 48 -2.14 -0.76 11.27
N ALA A 49 -3.35 -0.98 11.79
CA ALA A 49 -3.60 -1.88 12.92
C ALA A 49 -3.11 -3.32 12.70
N TYR A 50 -3.23 -3.86 11.49
CA TYR A 50 -2.80 -5.24 11.20
C TYR A 50 -1.29 -5.41 10.97
N TYR A 51 -0.54 -4.32 10.98
CA TYR A 51 0.93 -4.32 11.11
C TYR A 51 1.38 -3.93 12.53
N ASP A 52 0.43 -3.80 13.47
CA ASP A 52 0.67 -3.29 14.84
C ASP A 52 1.36 -1.91 14.86
N VAL A 53 1.12 -1.09 13.83
CA VAL A 53 1.67 0.27 13.70
C VAL A 53 0.64 1.30 14.15
N THR A 54 0.95 2.04 15.22
CA THR A 54 0.13 3.15 15.73
C THR A 54 0.88 4.48 15.61
N VAL A 55 0.15 5.60 15.53
CA VAL A 55 0.77 6.94 15.57
C VAL A 55 1.56 7.12 16.87
N ASP A 56 0.99 6.69 18.00
CA ASP A 56 1.62 6.79 19.31
C ASP A 56 2.96 6.03 19.38
N SER A 57 3.03 4.83 18.80
CA SER A 57 4.28 4.06 18.75
C SER A 57 5.38 4.79 17.97
N MET A 58 5.04 5.38 16.83
CA MET A 58 5.99 6.15 16.02
C MET A 58 6.41 7.45 16.73
N ILE A 59 5.50 8.13 17.42
CA ILE A 59 5.83 9.31 18.24
C ILE A 59 6.77 8.93 19.39
N ALA A 60 6.51 7.80 20.07
CA ALA A 60 7.37 7.33 21.15
C ALA A 60 8.81 7.07 20.66
N ASP A 61 8.96 6.48 19.48
CA ASP A 61 10.26 6.27 18.83
C ASP A 61 10.95 7.59 18.47
N ILE A 62 10.20 8.56 17.92
CA ILE A 62 10.73 9.92 17.68
C ILE A 62 11.23 10.52 18.99
N VAL A 63 10.43 10.56 20.05
CA VAL A 63 10.80 11.17 21.33
C VAL A 63 12.06 10.51 21.91
N ALA A 64 12.15 9.18 21.86
CA ALA A 64 13.30 8.44 22.35
C ALA A 64 14.58 8.70 21.55
N LYS A 65 14.47 9.04 20.26
CA LYS A 65 15.60 9.11 19.32
C LYS A 65 15.79 10.48 18.65
N GLN A 66 15.03 11.51 19.05
CA GLN A 66 14.96 12.80 18.34
C GLN A 66 16.34 13.43 18.14
N LYS A 67 17.15 13.51 19.21
CA LYS A 67 18.50 14.07 19.11
C LYS A 67 19.38 13.34 18.10
N MET A 68 19.24 12.01 17.99
CA MET A 68 20.00 11.21 17.03
C MET A 68 19.50 11.42 15.60
N ILE A 69 18.18 11.54 15.42
CA ILE A 69 17.57 11.88 14.13
C ILE A 69 18.09 13.26 13.64
N GLU A 70 18.05 14.27 14.51
CA GLU A 70 18.39 15.67 14.17
C GLU A 70 19.89 15.93 13.98
N LYS A 71 20.75 15.18 14.69
CA LYS A 71 22.21 15.33 14.66
C LYS A 71 22.84 14.77 13.38
N PHE A 72 22.10 13.99 12.59
CA PHE A 72 22.62 13.47 11.33
C PHE A 72 23.11 14.61 10.42
N ALA A 73 24.35 14.48 9.93
CA ALA A 73 24.93 15.41 8.97
C ALA A 73 24.35 15.12 7.57
N PHE A 74 23.15 15.66 7.33
CA PHE A 74 22.39 15.40 6.11
C PHE A 74 23.17 15.82 4.86
N THR A 75 23.33 14.87 3.93
CA THR A 75 24.06 15.06 2.66
C THR A 75 23.22 14.55 1.49
N GLU A 76 22.75 13.30 1.58
CA GLU A 76 21.84 12.69 0.63
C GLU A 76 20.82 11.77 1.34
N PRO A 77 19.62 11.58 0.78
CA PRO A 77 18.57 10.76 1.38
C PRO A 77 18.98 9.31 1.63
N GLY A 78 19.66 8.66 0.69
CA GLY A 78 20.03 7.24 0.84
C GLY A 78 20.93 6.92 2.04
N ARG A 79 21.89 7.80 2.37
CA ARG A 79 22.70 7.67 3.59
C ARG A 79 21.88 7.86 4.85
N TYR A 80 20.94 8.79 4.81
CA TYR A 80 20.07 9.06 5.93
C TYR A 80 19.11 7.89 6.16
N TRP A 81 18.51 7.33 5.12
CA TRP A 81 17.70 6.12 5.16
C TRP A 81 18.45 4.94 5.78
N HIS A 82 19.68 4.68 5.33
CA HIS A 82 20.51 3.62 5.88
C HIS A 82 20.81 3.82 7.37
N TYR A 83 21.11 5.06 7.77
CA TYR A 83 21.29 5.44 9.16
C TYR A 83 20.01 5.22 9.99
N LEU A 84 18.85 5.59 9.46
CA LEU A 84 17.56 5.42 10.12
C LEU A 84 17.22 3.95 10.35
N HIS A 85 17.53 3.05 9.42
CA HIS A 85 17.34 1.61 9.64
C HIS A 85 18.19 1.05 10.77
N HIS A 86 19.38 1.60 11.01
CA HIS A 86 20.19 1.24 12.18
C HIS A 86 19.63 1.85 13.47
N LEU A 87 19.09 3.06 13.39
CA LEU A 87 18.56 3.79 14.54
C LEU A 87 17.18 3.29 15.00
N LEU A 88 16.34 2.90 14.04
CA LEU A 88 14.93 2.56 14.15
C LEU A 88 14.59 1.21 13.46
N PRO A 89 15.31 0.12 13.76
CA PRO A 89 15.19 -1.15 13.01
C PRO A 89 13.83 -1.83 13.14
N LYS A 90 12.98 -1.38 14.07
CA LYS A 90 11.64 -1.93 14.32
C LYS A 90 10.51 -1.02 13.84
N SER A 91 10.83 0.10 13.19
CA SER A 91 9.87 1.16 12.89
C SER A 91 9.87 1.52 11.39
N PRO A 92 9.67 0.56 10.48
CA PRO A 92 9.78 0.78 9.03
C PRO A 92 8.83 1.87 8.51
N PHE A 93 7.65 2.00 9.10
CA PHE A 93 6.69 3.06 8.77
C PHE A 93 7.21 4.45 9.16
N LEU A 94 7.83 4.59 10.34
CA LEU A 94 8.47 5.84 10.73
C LEU A 94 9.68 6.14 9.83
N VAL A 95 10.48 5.14 9.48
CA VAL A 95 11.58 5.29 8.52
C VAL A 95 11.06 5.77 7.18
N CYS A 96 9.94 5.22 6.68
CA CYS A 96 9.28 5.70 5.46
C CYS A 96 8.90 7.19 5.53
N ALA A 97 8.27 7.64 6.63
CA ALA A 97 7.90 9.05 6.78
C ALA A 97 9.14 9.96 6.76
N LEU A 98 10.20 9.58 7.47
CA LEU A 98 11.45 10.34 7.52
C LEU A 98 12.21 10.32 6.18
N ASP A 99 12.17 9.21 5.45
CA ASP A 99 12.77 9.08 4.12
C ASP A 99 12.05 9.95 3.09
N MET A 100 10.72 9.94 3.06
CA MET A 100 9.95 10.85 2.19
C MET A 100 10.25 12.32 2.51
N ALA A 101 10.32 12.68 3.79
CA ALA A 101 10.70 14.03 4.19
C ALA A 101 12.12 14.40 3.77
N ALA A 102 13.06 13.44 3.82
CA ALA A 102 14.43 13.65 3.37
C ALA A 102 14.53 13.83 1.85
N TRP A 103 13.78 13.05 1.06
CA TRP A 103 13.72 13.21 -0.38
C TRP A 103 13.08 14.54 -0.79
N ASP A 104 11.95 14.93 -0.19
CA ASP A 104 11.32 16.23 -0.44
C ASP A 104 12.25 17.40 -0.08
N LEU A 105 12.92 17.31 1.08
CA LEU A 105 13.94 18.28 1.50
C LEU A 105 15.07 18.38 0.48
N PHE A 106 15.61 17.23 0.04
CA PHE A 106 16.71 17.16 -0.91
C PHE A 106 16.34 17.71 -2.29
N GLY A 107 15.15 17.38 -2.80
CA GLY A 107 14.60 17.95 -4.04
C GLY A 107 14.55 19.47 -3.99
N LYS A 108 14.01 20.03 -2.92
CA LYS A 108 13.95 21.49 -2.69
C LYS A 108 15.34 22.12 -2.61
N MET A 109 16.29 21.50 -1.91
CA MET A 109 17.69 21.97 -1.85
C MET A 109 18.38 21.95 -3.22
N LYS A 110 18.02 21.01 -4.09
CA LYS A 110 18.55 20.90 -5.46
C LYS A 110 17.76 21.71 -6.49
N GLY A 111 16.64 22.32 -6.12
CA GLY A 111 15.74 22.98 -7.05
C GLY A 111 15.15 22.03 -8.10
N LYS A 112 14.95 20.75 -7.74
CA LYS A 112 14.48 19.70 -8.65
C LYS A 112 13.26 18.96 -8.08
N LEU A 113 12.37 18.56 -8.97
CA LEU A 113 11.31 17.61 -8.66
C LEU A 113 11.90 16.20 -8.51
N LEU A 114 11.28 15.35 -7.68
CA LEU A 114 11.83 14.01 -7.39
C LEU A 114 12.04 13.17 -8.65
N TYR A 115 11.10 13.16 -9.60
CA TYR A 115 11.26 12.39 -10.84
C TYR A 115 12.49 12.82 -11.66
N GLN A 116 12.90 14.10 -11.56
CA GLN A 116 14.11 14.64 -12.21
C GLN A 116 15.39 14.24 -11.47
N LEU A 117 15.30 13.89 -10.18
CA LEU A 117 16.43 13.34 -9.42
C LEU A 117 16.64 11.86 -9.72
N PHE A 118 15.58 11.15 -10.10
CA PHE A 118 15.62 9.74 -10.50
C PHE A 118 15.85 9.54 -12.01
N ASP A 119 16.13 10.61 -12.75
CA ASP A 119 16.29 10.58 -14.22
C ASP A 119 15.11 9.89 -14.95
N THR A 120 13.91 10.12 -14.43
CA THR A 120 12.65 9.60 -14.99
C THR A 120 11.81 10.72 -15.62
N THR A 121 10.75 10.34 -16.34
CA THR A 121 9.83 11.26 -16.99
C THR A 121 8.41 11.06 -16.49
N PHE A 122 7.65 12.15 -16.35
CA PHE A 122 6.24 12.10 -15.99
C PHE A 122 5.33 12.14 -17.24
N GLU A 123 5.66 11.33 -18.25
CA GLU A 123 4.94 11.33 -19.54
C GLU A 123 3.81 10.28 -19.59
N GLN A 124 3.92 9.22 -18.78
CA GLN A 124 2.93 8.17 -18.71
C GLN A 124 2.01 8.39 -17.52
N HIS A 125 0.83 8.97 -17.76
CA HIS A 125 -0.23 9.01 -16.77
C HIS A 125 -0.84 7.61 -16.63
N ILE A 126 -0.65 6.99 -15.47
CA ILE A 126 -1.30 5.72 -15.14
C ILE A 126 -2.65 6.04 -14.51
N VAL A 127 -3.72 5.46 -15.08
CA VAL A 127 -5.05 5.54 -14.50
C VAL A 127 -5.07 4.68 -13.23
N THR A 128 -5.25 5.32 -12.07
CA THR A 128 -5.47 4.60 -10.81
C THR A 128 -6.81 3.87 -10.83
N ASP A 129 -6.94 2.78 -10.09
CA ASP A 129 -8.25 2.20 -9.80
C ASP A 129 -8.99 2.95 -8.67
N TYR A 130 -10.32 2.83 -8.66
CA TYR A 130 -11.17 3.24 -7.55
C TYR A 130 -11.55 2.01 -6.71
N THR A 131 -11.21 2.02 -5.43
CA THR A 131 -11.43 0.85 -4.57
C THR A 131 -12.83 0.82 -3.96
N ILE A 132 -13.54 -0.29 -4.20
CA ILE A 132 -14.81 -0.62 -3.56
C ILE A 132 -14.53 -1.59 -2.41
N GLY A 133 -14.79 -1.14 -1.19
CA GLY A 133 -14.69 -1.96 0.01
C GLY A 133 -15.84 -2.97 0.10
N ILE A 134 -15.69 -3.96 0.97
CA ILE A 134 -16.70 -5.00 1.19
C ILE A 134 -17.95 -4.37 1.84
N ASP A 135 -19.11 -4.59 1.26
CA ASP A 135 -20.40 -4.17 1.80
C ASP A 135 -21.50 -5.07 1.20
N THR A 136 -22.76 -4.76 1.47
CA THR A 136 -23.90 -5.27 0.71
C THR A 136 -23.77 -4.94 -0.78
N ILE A 137 -24.26 -5.83 -1.65
CA ILE A 137 -24.21 -5.66 -3.11
C ILE A 137 -24.83 -4.31 -3.53
N ASP A 138 -25.97 -3.94 -2.95
CA ASP A 138 -26.66 -2.69 -3.27
C ASP A 138 -25.80 -1.46 -2.93
N ALA A 139 -25.13 -1.46 -1.78
CA ALA A 139 -24.22 -0.38 -1.39
C ALA A 139 -22.98 -0.32 -2.30
N MET A 140 -22.41 -1.46 -2.66
CA MET A 140 -21.27 -1.52 -3.60
C MET A 140 -21.65 -0.98 -4.98
N VAL A 141 -22.81 -1.38 -5.51
CA VAL A 141 -23.35 -0.87 -6.79
C VAL A 141 -23.64 0.63 -6.71
N ALA A 142 -24.24 1.10 -5.62
CA ALA A 142 -24.52 2.52 -5.42
C ALA A 142 -23.22 3.35 -5.39
N LYS A 143 -22.19 2.88 -4.67
CA LYS A 143 -20.87 3.53 -4.62
C LYS A 143 -20.20 3.60 -6.00
N MET A 144 -20.27 2.50 -6.76
CA MET A 144 -19.77 2.44 -8.13
C MET A 144 -20.46 3.45 -9.04
N LYS A 145 -21.80 3.57 -8.94
CA LYS A 145 -22.60 4.53 -9.72
C LYS A 145 -22.37 5.98 -9.31
N ALA A 146 -22.14 6.23 -8.02
CA ALA A 146 -21.81 7.57 -7.51
C ALA A 146 -20.44 8.05 -8.00
N LYS A 147 -19.50 7.13 -8.24
CA LYS A 147 -18.18 7.42 -8.81
C LYS A 147 -17.88 6.54 -10.03
N PRO A 148 -18.44 6.84 -11.21
CA PRO A 148 -18.08 6.17 -12.45
C PRO A 148 -16.58 6.31 -12.70
N TRP A 149 -15.88 5.19 -12.90
CA TRP A 149 -14.44 5.13 -13.04
C TRP A 149 -14.04 4.01 -14.01
N PRO A 150 -12.96 4.15 -14.80
CA PRO A 150 -12.57 3.15 -15.80
C PRO A 150 -12.01 1.84 -15.22
N ILE A 151 -11.51 1.85 -13.99
CA ILE A 151 -10.89 0.70 -13.33
C ILE A 151 -11.35 0.62 -11.87
N TYR A 152 -11.93 -0.50 -11.46
CA TYR A 152 -12.33 -0.71 -10.07
C TYR A 152 -11.48 -1.79 -9.41
N LYS A 153 -11.03 -1.54 -8.18
CA LYS A 153 -10.46 -2.57 -7.31
C LYS A 153 -11.53 -3.02 -6.31
N ILE A 154 -11.95 -4.27 -6.37
CA ILE A 154 -13.00 -4.82 -5.53
C ILE A 154 -12.34 -5.63 -4.41
N LYS A 155 -12.61 -5.24 -3.17
CA LYS A 155 -12.18 -6.00 -1.99
C LYS A 155 -13.06 -7.24 -1.85
N LEU A 156 -12.43 -8.40 -1.69
CA LEU A 156 -13.04 -9.72 -1.54
C LEU A 156 -12.51 -10.40 -0.27
N GLY A 157 -12.91 -11.65 -0.05
CA GLY A 157 -12.46 -12.47 1.08
C GLY A 157 -13.60 -13.14 1.86
N HIS A 158 -14.75 -13.36 1.22
CA HIS A 158 -15.94 -13.95 1.82
C HIS A 158 -16.53 -15.08 0.94
N SER A 159 -17.54 -15.79 1.44
CA SER A 159 -18.20 -16.86 0.66
C SER A 159 -18.84 -16.34 -0.63
N ASP A 160 -19.36 -15.11 -0.60
CA ASP A 160 -20.25 -14.57 -1.64
C ASP A 160 -19.50 -13.73 -2.69
N ASP A 161 -18.17 -13.80 -2.73
CA ASP A 161 -17.30 -13.00 -3.59
C ASP A 161 -17.72 -13.02 -5.08
N ILE A 162 -18.07 -14.20 -5.60
CA ILE A 162 -18.48 -14.36 -7.01
C ILE A 162 -19.80 -13.64 -7.28
N ALA A 163 -20.76 -13.74 -6.35
CA ALA A 163 -22.05 -13.07 -6.48
C ALA A 163 -21.88 -11.54 -6.46
N MET A 164 -21.00 -11.03 -5.59
CA MET A 164 -20.66 -9.59 -5.53
C MET A 164 -20.08 -9.10 -6.85
N VAL A 165 -19.07 -9.79 -7.40
CA VAL A 165 -18.42 -9.38 -8.65
C VAL A 165 -19.38 -9.50 -9.84
N ALA A 166 -20.19 -10.56 -9.89
CA ALA A 166 -21.19 -10.74 -10.95
C ALA A 166 -22.23 -9.60 -10.94
N ALA A 167 -22.73 -9.21 -9.76
CA ALA A 167 -23.69 -8.11 -9.63
C ALA A 167 -23.10 -6.76 -10.05
N LEU A 168 -21.84 -6.47 -9.67
CA LEU A 168 -21.14 -5.27 -10.13
C LEU A 168 -20.93 -5.28 -11.65
N ARG A 169 -20.56 -6.42 -12.23
CA ARG A 169 -20.34 -6.58 -13.67
C ARG A 169 -21.60 -6.30 -14.48
N GLN A 170 -22.79 -6.60 -13.97
CA GLN A 170 -24.07 -6.27 -14.63
C GLN A 170 -24.28 -4.75 -14.79
N ASN A 171 -23.56 -3.92 -14.04
CA ASN A 171 -23.73 -2.48 -14.01
C ASN A 171 -22.61 -1.70 -14.74
N THR A 172 -21.52 -2.36 -15.18
CA THR A 172 -20.41 -1.70 -15.90
C THR A 172 -19.51 -2.67 -16.67
N ASN A 173 -18.89 -2.17 -17.74
CA ASN A 173 -17.83 -2.86 -18.49
C ASN A 173 -16.42 -2.38 -18.09
N ALA A 174 -16.29 -1.57 -17.04
CA ALA A 174 -15.00 -1.12 -16.52
C ALA A 174 -14.09 -2.30 -16.13
N VAL A 175 -12.77 -2.09 -16.15
CA VAL A 175 -11.79 -3.11 -15.76
C VAL A 175 -11.94 -3.40 -14.27
N PHE A 176 -11.99 -4.68 -13.89
CA PHE A 176 -12.04 -5.09 -12.49
C PHE A 176 -10.72 -5.73 -12.08
N ARG A 177 -10.16 -5.26 -10.97
CA ARG A 177 -9.09 -5.91 -10.22
C ARG A 177 -9.68 -6.37 -8.90
N VAL A 178 -9.21 -7.49 -8.36
CA VAL A 178 -9.73 -7.97 -7.07
C VAL A 178 -8.60 -8.19 -6.09
N ASP A 179 -8.92 -8.07 -4.80
CA ASP A 179 -7.97 -8.25 -3.71
C ASP A 179 -8.66 -8.97 -2.56
N ALA A 180 -8.20 -10.19 -2.28
CA ALA A 180 -8.76 -11.03 -1.23
C ALA A 180 -8.14 -10.75 0.15
N ASN A 181 -7.10 -9.91 0.22
CA ASN A 181 -6.32 -9.61 1.41
C ASN A 181 -5.95 -10.87 2.22
N ALA A 182 -5.39 -11.85 1.53
CA ALA A 182 -4.99 -13.14 2.09
C ALA A 182 -6.15 -13.95 2.71
N GLY A 183 -7.38 -13.68 2.27
CA GLY A 183 -8.60 -14.20 2.90
C GLY A 183 -9.09 -15.55 2.38
N TRP A 184 -8.54 -16.08 1.29
CA TRP A 184 -8.96 -17.38 0.77
C TRP A 184 -8.08 -18.52 1.24
N THR A 185 -8.71 -19.68 1.39
CA THR A 185 -8.02 -20.96 1.42
C THR A 185 -7.60 -21.39 0.01
N ARG A 186 -6.67 -22.35 -0.08
CA ARG A 186 -6.22 -22.93 -1.35
C ARG A 186 -7.40 -23.46 -2.17
N ASP A 187 -8.33 -24.18 -1.53
CA ASP A 187 -9.50 -24.80 -2.19
C ASP A 187 -10.46 -23.74 -2.74
N GLU A 188 -10.74 -22.69 -1.96
CA GLU A 188 -11.57 -21.58 -2.42
C GLU A 188 -10.93 -20.86 -3.61
N ALA A 189 -9.62 -20.60 -3.56
CA ALA A 189 -8.91 -19.90 -4.63
C ALA A 189 -8.95 -20.67 -5.96
N VAL A 190 -8.74 -21.99 -5.93
CA VAL A 190 -8.81 -22.86 -7.12
C VAL A 190 -10.20 -22.81 -7.77
N VAL A 191 -11.26 -22.67 -6.96
CA VAL A 191 -12.65 -22.59 -7.45
C VAL A 191 -13.02 -21.18 -7.92
N LYS A 192 -12.60 -20.13 -7.19
CA LYS A 192 -13.00 -18.74 -7.43
C LYS A 192 -12.27 -18.09 -8.60
N ILE A 193 -10.96 -18.31 -8.73
CA ILE A 193 -10.14 -17.60 -9.73
C ILE A 193 -10.64 -17.83 -11.18
N PRO A 194 -10.97 -19.07 -11.62
CA PRO A 194 -11.52 -19.29 -12.96
C PRO A 194 -12.86 -18.59 -13.20
N GLN A 195 -13.72 -18.53 -12.17
CA GLN A 195 -15.00 -17.83 -12.25
C GLN A 195 -14.82 -16.32 -12.37
N LEU A 196 -13.86 -15.75 -11.63
CA LEU A 196 -13.48 -14.34 -11.75
C LEU A 196 -12.92 -14.03 -13.15
N ALA A 197 -12.14 -14.94 -13.73
CA ALA A 197 -11.66 -14.80 -15.10
C ALA A 197 -12.82 -14.75 -16.11
N ALA A 198 -13.82 -15.63 -15.95
CA ALA A 198 -15.04 -15.62 -16.77
C ALA A 198 -15.87 -14.32 -16.62
N LEU A 199 -15.76 -13.63 -15.49
CA LEU A 199 -16.38 -12.32 -15.23
C LEU A 199 -15.54 -11.13 -15.74
N GLY A 200 -14.41 -11.39 -16.41
CA GLY A 200 -13.53 -10.37 -16.98
C GLY A 200 -12.74 -9.59 -15.93
N VAL A 201 -12.33 -10.24 -14.84
CA VAL A 201 -11.35 -9.68 -13.90
C VAL A 201 -9.96 -9.69 -14.55
N GLU A 202 -9.20 -8.62 -14.37
CA GLU A 202 -7.85 -8.43 -14.93
C GLU A 202 -6.77 -9.12 -14.09
N LEU A 203 -6.88 -9.06 -12.76
CA LEU A 203 -5.89 -9.65 -11.84
C LEU A 203 -6.49 -9.95 -10.46
N VAL A 204 -5.82 -10.82 -9.72
CA VAL A 204 -6.10 -11.15 -8.32
C VAL A 204 -4.90 -10.79 -7.46
N GLU A 205 -5.11 -9.93 -6.46
CA GLU A 205 -4.11 -9.54 -5.47
C GLU A 205 -4.25 -10.37 -4.19
N GLN A 206 -3.11 -10.87 -3.70
CA GLN A 206 -2.92 -11.68 -2.50
C GLN A 206 -4.10 -12.62 -2.18
N PRO A 207 -4.31 -13.71 -2.94
CA PRO A 207 -5.41 -14.64 -2.68
C PRO A 207 -5.26 -15.37 -1.35
N LEU A 208 -4.05 -15.86 -1.05
CA LEU A 208 -3.75 -16.72 0.10
C LEU A 208 -2.95 -16.00 1.19
N ALA A 209 -2.85 -16.64 2.35
CA ALA A 209 -1.98 -16.27 3.47
C ALA A 209 -0.56 -15.87 2.98
N LYS A 210 0.00 -14.82 3.59
CA LYS A 210 1.27 -14.19 3.14
C LYS A 210 2.47 -15.14 3.11
N ASP A 211 2.42 -16.19 3.91
CA ASP A 211 3.45 -17.22 4.10
C ASP A 211 3.13 -18.53 3.38
N ASP A 212 1.99 -18.64 2.68
CA ASP A 212 1.60 -19.82 1.92
C ASP A 212 2.26 -19.86 0.53
N TRP A 213 3.59 -19.99 0.52
CA TRP A 213 4.39 -20.04 -0.71
C TRP A 213 4.08 -21.26 -1.56
N GLU A 214 3.85 -22.42 -0.95
CA GLU A 214 3.51 -23.64 -1.67
C GLU A 214 2.14 -23.51 -2.37
N GLY A 215 1.14 -22.98 -1.66
CA GLY A 215 -0.17 -22.69 -2.23
C GLY A 215 -0.08 -21.69 -3.38
N MET A 216 0.74 -20.65 -3.23
CA MET A 216 0.96 -19.67 -4.30
C MET A 216 1.68 -20.26 -5.52
N ALA A 217 2.67 -21.15 -5.35
CA ALA A 217 3.32 -21.83 -6.48
C ALA A 217 2.31 -22.67 -7.28
N MET A 218 1.47 -23.43 -6.57
CA MET A 218 0.40 -24.21 -7.17
C MET A 218 -0.60 -23.31 -7.91
N LEU A 219 -1.09 -22.24 -7.26
CA LEU A 219 -2.03 -21.32 -7.87
C LEU A 219 -1.44 -20.63 -9.09
N LYS A 220 -0.20 -20.17 -9.05
CA LYS A 220 0.45 -19.51 -10.19
C LYS A 220 0.52 -20.42 -11.41
N ALA A 221 0.79 -21.72 -11.21
CA ALA A 221 0.85 -22.69 -12.30
C ALA A 221 -0.53 -22.96 -12.95
N LEU A 222 -1.62 -22.82 -12.19
CA LEU A 222 -2.97 -23.14 -12.65
C LEU A 222 -3.82 -21.92 -13.01
N SER A 223 -3.46 -20.73 -12.50
CA SER A 223 -4.31 -19.55 -12.54
C SER A 223 -4.46 -19.00 -13.96
N PRO A 224 -5.68 -18.81 -14.46
CA PRO A 224 -5.92 -18.09 -15.71
C PRO A 224 -5.70 -16.57 -15.58
N LEU A 225 -5.51 -16.06 -14.36
CA LEU A 225 -5.32 -14.64 -14.08
C LEU A 225 -3.92 -14.35 -13.51
N PRO A 226 -3.34 -13.17 -13.81
CA PRO A 226 -2.21 -12.64 -13.06
C PRO A 226 -2.49 -12.61 -11.56
N LEU A 227 -1.50 -13.03 -10.78
CA LEU A 227 -1.55 -13.09 -9.31
C LEU A 227 -0.52 -12.10 -8.79
N ILE A 228 -0.95 -11.15 -7.97
CA ILE A 228 -0.10 -10.03 -7.51
C ILE A 228 0.16 -10.18 -6.01
N ALA A 229 1.43 -10.13 -5.60
CA ALA A 229 1.80 -10.16 -4.19
C ALA A 229 1.57 -8.80 -3.54
N ASP A 230 0.94 -8.75 -2.37
CA ASP A 230 0.89 -7.57 -1.52
C ASP A 230 1.52 -7.88 -0.16
N GLU A 231 0.83 -8.63 0.70
CA GLU A 231 1.31 -9.00 2.03
C GLU A 231 2.52 -9.95 1.99
N SER A 232 2.73 -10.69 0.89
CA SER A 232 3.91 -11.55 0.67
C SER A 232 5.17 -10.79 0.25
N CYS A 233 5.06 -9.52 -0.19
CA CYS A 233 6.19 -8.71 -0.64
C CYS A 233 6.25 -7.39 0.14
N VAL A 234 7.18 -7.29 1.09
CA VAL A 234 7.30 -6.13 1.98
C VAL A 234 8.60 -5.37 1.71
N PHE A 235 9.73 -6.07 1.65
CA PHE A 235 11.06 -5.51 1.46
C PHE A 235 11.68 -5.94 0.12
N GLU A 236 12.77 -5.28 -0.28
CA GLU A 236 13.50 -5.57 -1.53
C GLU A 236 13.86 -7.05 -1.67
N GLN A 237 14.33 -7.69 -0.60
CA GLN A 237 14.71 -9.11 -0.59
C GLN A 237 13.55 -10.07 -0.89
N ASP A 238 12.30 -9.64 -0.69
CA ASP A 238 11.12 -10.45 -0.99
C ASP A 238 10.79 -10.45 -2.49
N VAL A 239 11.26 -9.45 -3.24
CA VAL A 239 10.95 -9.27 -4.67
C VAL A 239 11.45 -10.45 -5.48
N ALA A 240 12.72 -10.84 -5.29
CA ALA A 240 13.34 -11.95 -6.00
C ALA A 240 12.60 -13.26 -5.72
N LYS A 241 12.19 -13.48 -4.46
CA LYS A 241 11.39 -14.64 -4.08
C LYS A 241 10.01 -14.61 -4.77
N CYS A 242 9.32 -13.48 -4.77
CA CYS A 242 7.99 -13.34 -5.37
C CYS A 242 7.97 -13.66 -6.87
N ALA A 243 9.09 -13.49 -7.58
CA ALA A 243 9.20 -13.82 -9.00
C ALA A 243 8.83 -15.29 -9.31
N ASP A 244 9.06 -16.22 -8.37
CA ASP A 244 8.71 -17.63 -8.54
C ASP A 244 7.23 -17.91 -8.24
N TYR A 245 6.61 -17.15 -7.34
CA TYR A 245 5.28 -17.45 -6.77
C TYR A 245 4.15 -16.53 -7.24
N PHE A 246 4.47 -15.38 -7.82
CA PHE A 246 3.51 -14.38 -8.30
C PHE A 246 3.85 -13.91 -9.73
N HIS A 247 2.88 -13.28 -10.39
CA HIS A 247 3.03 -12.65 -11.70
C HIS A 247 3.41 -11.15 -11.60
N GLY A 248 3.26 -10.56 -10.42
CA GLY A 248 3.64 -9.18 -10.13
C GLY A 248 3.60 -8.88 -8.64
N ILE A 249 3.94 -7.65 -8.27
CA ILE A 249 4.00 -7.20 -6.88
C ILE A 249 3.30 -5.83 -6.71
N ASN A 250 2.78 -5.59 -5.51
CA ASN A 250 2.23 -4.30 -5.08
C ASN A 250 3.24 -3.59 -4.17
N ILE A 251 3.88 -2.55 -4.71
CA ILE A 251 4.85 -1.71 -4.00
C ILE A 251 4.12 -0.62 -3.22
N LYS A 252 4.39 -0.53 -1.92
CA LYS A 252 3.89 0.55 -1.06
C LYS A 252 5.05 1.09 -0.24
N LEU A 253 5.34 2.38 -0.35
CA LEU A 253 6.45 3.04 0.36
C LEU A 253 6.42 2.73 1.86
N THR A 254 5.23 2.73 2.46
CA THR A 254 5.03 2.46 3.89
C THR A 254 5.41 1.04 4.30
N LYS A 255 5.28 0.05 3.40
CA LYS A 255 5.73 -1.33 3.65
C LYS A 255 7.24 -1.48 3.50
N CYS A 256 7.81 -0.87 2.46
CA CYS A 256 9.24 -1.00 2.14
C CYS A 256 10.15 0.04 2.79
N SER A 257 9.61 0.88 3.67
CA SER A 257 10.35 1.89 4.45
C SER A 257 10.83 3.12 3.69
N GLY A 258 10.15 3.51 2.61
CA GLY A 258 10.43 4.77 1.90
C GLY A 258 10.54 4.64 0.39
N ILE A 259 11.06 5.71 -0.21
CA ILE A 259 11.38 5.88 -1.63
C ILE A 259 12.76 5.27 -1.97
N THR A 260 13.71 5.37 -1.03
CA THR A 260 15.05 4.74 -1.15
C THR A 260 14.93 3.22 -1.21
#